data_AF-A0A2V9ZVI6-F1
#
_entry.id   AF-A0A2V9ZVI6-F1
#
_cell.length_a   1.000
_cell.length_b   1.000
_cell.length_c   1.000
_cell.angle_alpha   90.00
_cell.angle_beta   90.00
_cell.angle_gamma   90.00
#
_symmetry.space_group_name_H-M   'P 1'
#
loop_
_entity.id
_entity.type
_entity.pdbx_description
1 polymer ?
#
loop_
_entity_poly.entity_id
_entity_poly.type
_entity_poly.pdbx_seq_one_letter_code
_entity_poly.pdbx_strand_id
1 'polypeptide(L)' 'VSPVAATTIRLRSPEYYSDLAKIVRRSETIDVDALLQHLNTVGYNSADVVEMPGQYALRGGILDAYSPEADRP' A
#
# COMPACT_ATOMS: atom_id res chain seq x y z
N VAL A 1 3.52 -15.24 -18.81
CA VAL A 1 3.43 -16.73 -18.73
C VAL A 1 3.22 -17.09 -17.27
N SER A 2 2.32 -18.01 -16.93
CA SER A 2 2.01 -18.42 -15.54
C SER A 2 1.89 -19.96 -15.44
N PRO A 3 2.27 -20.60 -14.32
CA PRO A 3 2.04 -22.03 -14.11
C PRO A 3 0.55 -22.41 -14.17
N VAL A 4 0.25 -23.62 -14.64
CA VAL A 4 -1.13 -24.13 -14.75
C VAL A 4 -1.88 -24.09 -13.42
N ALA A 5 -1.19 -24.42 -12.33
CA ALA A 5 -1.77 -24.40 -10.98
C ALA A 5 -2.16 -23.00 -10.51
N ALA A 6 -1.46 -21.94 -10.96
CA ALA A 6 -1.81 -20.57 -10.58
C ALA A 6 -3.05 -20.08 -11.34
N THR A 7 -3.31 -20.60 -12.54
CA THR A 7 -4.46 -20.21 -13.37
C THR A 7 -5.80 -20.70 -12.80
N THR A 8 -5.78 -21.72 -11.93
CA THR A 8 -6.98 -22.26 -11.29
C THR A 8 -7.32 -21.57 -9.97
N ILE A 9 -6.47 -20.64 -9.49
CA ILE A 9 -6.72 -19.88 -8.26
C ILE A 9 -7.89 -18.92 -8.48
N ARG A 10 -8.88 -18.98 -7.60
CA ARG A 10 -9.98 -18.02 -7.59
C ARG A 10 -9.53 -16.71 -6.93
N LEU A 11 -9.45 -15.66 -7.72
CA LEU A 11 -9.18 -14.30 -7.25
C LEU A 11 -10.48 -13.51 -7.11
N ARG A 12 -10.39 -12.36 -6.45
CA ARG A 12 -11.46 -11.35 -6.54
C ARG A 12 -11.45 -10.73 -7.94
N SER A 13 -12.51 -9.99 -8.26
CA SER A 13 -12.55 -9.27 -9.52
C SER A 13 -11.44 -8.21 -9.55
N PRO A 14 -10.99 -7.77 -10.74
CA PRO A 14 -9.94 -6.76 -10.85
C PRO A 14 -10.28 -5.47 -10.09
N GLU A 15 -11.55 -5.08 -10.08
CA GLU A 15 -12.06 -3.86 -9.44
C GLU A 15 -11.81 -3.88 -7.92
N TYR A 16 -11.93 -5.05 -7.29
CA TYR A 16 -11.63 -5.20 -5.87
C TYR A 16 -10.21 -4.73 -5.54
N TYR A 17 -9.22 -5.04 -6.38
CA TYR A 17 -7.83 -4.68 -6.13
C TYR A 17 -7.54 -3.23 -6.50
N SER A 18 -8.12 -2.72 -7.59
CA SER A 18 -7.96 -1.31 -7.96
C SER A 18 -8.52 -0.36 -6.91
N ASP A 19 -9.60 -0.75 -6.23
CA ASP A 19 -10.24 0.07 -5.20
C ASP A 19 -9.42 0.15 -3.90
N LEU A 20 -8.48 -0.78 -3.67
CA LEU A 20 -7.56 -0.73 -2.52
C LEU A 20 -6.42 0.27 -2.75
N ALA A 21 -6.11 0.59 -4.01
CA ALA A 21 -5.01 1.46 -4.35
C ALA A 21 -5.32 2.92 -3.98
N LYS A 22 -4.37 3.56 -3.30
CA LYS A 22 -4.41 4.99 -3.03
C LYS A 22 -3.32 5.69 -3.83
N ILE A 23 -3.72 6.60 -4.72
CA ILE A 23 -2.78 7.46 -5.47
C ILE A 23 -2.59 8.75 -4.68
N VAL A 24 -1.34 9.07 -4.39
CA VAL A 24 -0.91 10.32 -3.72
C VAL A 24 -0.10 11.14 -4.71
N ARG A 25 -0.40 12.44 -4.85
CA ARG A 25 0.31 13.34 -5.76
C ARG A 25 1.05 14.45 -5.03
N ARG A 26 2.14 14.93 -5.64
CA ARG A 26 2.86 16.10 -5.12
C ARG A 26 1.91 17.30 -5.07
N SER A 27 2.03 18.10 -4.00
CA SER A 27 1.20 19.28 -3.73
C SER A 27 -0.28 18.99 -3.47
N GLU A 28 -0.68 17.73 -3.30
CA GLU A 28 -2.00 17.36 -2.81
C GLU A 28 -2.09 17.61 -1.29
N THR A 29 -3.18 18.22 -0.84
CA THR A 29 -3.51 18.28 0.59
C THR A 29 -4.20 16.99 0.97
N ILE A 30 -3.61 16.24 1.90
CA ILE A 30 -4.11 14.94 2.34
C ILE A 30 -4.35 14.98 3.84
N ASP A 31 -5.47 14.42 4.25
CA ASP A 31 -5.72 14.07 5.65
C ASP A 31 -4.87 12.85 6.01
N VAL A 32 -3.83 13.08 6.82
CA VAL A 32 -2.85 12.06 7.19
C VAL A 32 -3.50 10.95 8.01
N ASP A 33 -4.42 11.28 8.94
CA ASP A 33 -5.05 10.28 9.80
C ASP A 33 -5.94 9.34 8.98
N ALA A 34 -6.70 9.89 8.04
CA ALA A 34 -7.50 9.10 7.10
C ALA A 34 -6.61 8.22 6.19
N LEU A 35 -5.46 8.73 5.76
CA LEU A 35 -4.49 7.95 4.97
C LEU A 35 -3.92 6.79 5.79
N LEU A 36 -3.51 7.02 7.05
CA LEU A 36 -3.01 5.97 7.91
C LEU A 36 -4.07 4.90 8.20
N GLN A 37 -5.32 5.32 8.42
CA GLN A 37 -6.43 4.37 8.59
C GLN A 37 -6.62 3.51 7.34
N HIS A 38 -6.55 4.11 6.14
CA HIS A 38 -6.61 3.37 4.88
C HIS A 38 -5.45 2.36 4.77
N LEU A 39 -4.22 2.80 5.02
CA LEU A 39 -3.02 1.95 4.97
C LEU A 39 -3.17 0.73 5.91
N ASN A 40 -3.61 0.94 7.15
CA ASN A 40 -3.87 -0.15 8.09
C ASN A 40 -4.98 -1.10 7.59
N THR A 41 -6.04 -0.55 6.98
CA THR A 41 -7.17 -1.35 6.46
C THR A 41 -6.77 -2.22 5.29
N VAL A 42 -5.87 -1.74 4.42
CA VAL A 42 -5.40 -2.48 3.24
C VAL A 42 -4.16 -3.34 3.50
N GLY A 43 -3.73 -3.44 4.77
CA GLY A 43 -2.75 -4.43 5.22
C GLY A 43 -1.32 -3.90 5.38
N TYR A 44 -1.12 -2.58 5.38
CA TYR A 44 0.18 -2.02 5.76
C TYR A 44 0.40 -2.11 7.27
N ASN A 45 1.66 -2.19 7.67
CA ASN A 45 2.08 -2.19 9.07
C ASN A 45 2.81 -0.88 9.42
N SER A 46 2.45 -0.29 10.56
CA SER A 46 3.21 0.82 11.15
C SER A 46 4.55 0.30 11.69
N ALA A 47 5.63 1.02 11.43
CA ALA A 47 6.97 0.73 11.92
C ALA A 47 7.73 2.02 12.29
N ASP A 48 8.79 1.89 13.07
CA ASP A 48 9.68 3.02 13.40
C ASP A 48 10.56 3.41 12.21
N VAL A 49 10.92 2.43 11.38
CA VAL A 49 11.70 2.56 10.14
C VAL A 49 11.09 1.65 9.08
N VAL A 50 11.00 2.14 7.85
CA VAL A 50 10.49 1.37 6.71
C VAL A 50 11.62 0.53 6.12
N GLU A 51 11.49 -0.79 6.24
CA GLU A 51 12.49 -1.77 5.76
C GLU A 51 11.92 -2.71 4.70
N MET A 52 10.62 -3.01 4.77
CA MET A 52 9.96 -3.98 3.90
C MET A 52 8.77 -3.38 3.16
N PRO A 53 8.42 -3.88 1.96
CA PRO A 53 7.19 -3.52 1.29
C PRO A 53 5.97 -3.78 2.18
N GLY A 54 4.99 -2.87 2.13
CA GLY A 54 3.82 -2.91 3.02
C GLY A 54 4.06 -2.30 4.40
N GLN A 55 5.16 -1.58 4.62
CA GLN A 55 5.39 -0.80 5.85
C GLN A 55 5.23 0.71 5.62
N TYR A 56 4.88 1.43 6.68
CA TYR A 56 4.97 2.89 6.74
C TYR A 56 5.54 3.37 8.07
N ALA A 57 6.14 4.56 8.09
CA ALA A 57 6.61 5.25 9.29
C ALA A 57 6.21 6.74 9.24
N LEU A 58 5.60 7.25 10.31
CA LEU A 58 5.25 8.67 10.46
C LEU A 58 6.17 9.34 11.48
N ARG A 59 6.93 10.35 11.04
CA ARG A 59 7.98 11.00 11.84
C ARG A 59 7.92 12.51 11.68
N GLY A 60 7.46 13.22 12.71
CA GLY A 60 7.48 14.69 12.73
C GLY A 60 6.78 15.37 11.54
N GLY A 61 5.74 14.72 10.98
CA GLY A 61 5.02 15.21 9.80
C GLY A 61 5.51 14.65 8.46
N ILE A 62 6.57 13.83 8.46
CA ILE A 62 7.05 13.10 7.29
C ILE A 62 6.48 11.68 7.33
N LEU A 63 5.81 11.27 6.26
CA LEU A 63 5.34 9.90 6.08
C LEU A 63 6.22 9.20 5.04
N ASP A 64 6.93 8.16 5.47
CA ASP A 64 7.63 7.23 4.58
C ASP A 64 6.77 5.98 4.43
N ALA A 65 6.63 5.46 3.22
CA ALA A 65 5.84 4.25 2.96
C ALA A 65 6.45 3.46 1.80
N TYR A 66 6.57 2.14 1.97
CA TYR A 66 7.06 1.26 0.92
C TYR A 66 5.89 0.54 0.26
N SER A 67 5.56 0.93 -0.97
CA SER A 67 4.53 0.23 -1.75
C SER A 67 4.93 -1.21 -2.08
N PRO A 68 4.03 -2.20 -1.93
CA PRO A 68 4.23 -3.57 -2.41
C PRO A 68 4.58 -3.69 -3.89
N GLU A 69 4.16 -2.71 -4.70
CA GLU A 69 4.34 -2.69 -6.15
C GLU A 69 5.60 -1.90 -6.59
N ALA A 70 6.34 -1.32 -5.65
CA ALA A 70 7.54 -0.54 -5.94
C ALA A 70 8.81 -1.38 -5.72
N ASP A 71 9.83 -1.16 -6.55
CA ASP A 71 11.15 -1.82 -6.40
C ASP A 71 11.97 -1.26 -5.22
N ARG A 72 11.58 -0.08 -4.72
CA ARG A 72 12.23 0.64 -3.63
C ARG A 72 11.20 1.53 -2.91
N PRO A 73 11.42 1.85 -1.62
CA PRO A 73 10.59 2.78 -0.88
C PRO A 73 10.61 4.18 -1.51
#